data_AF-A0A9P5MXN1-F1
#
_entry.id   AF-A0A9P5MXN1-F1
#
_cell.length_a   1.000
_cell.length_b   1.000
_cell.length_c   1.000
_cell.angle_alpha   90.00
_cell.angle_beta   90.00
_cell.angle_gamma   90.00
#
_symmetry.space_group_name_H-M   'P 1'
#
loop_
_entity.id
_entity.type
_entity.pdbx_description
1 polymer ?
#
loop_
_entity_poly.entity_id
_entity_poly.type
_entity_poly.pdbx_seq_one_letter_code
_entity_poly.pdbx_strand_id
1 'polypeptide(L)'
;MPSDSPNHARDSSSPQGSRSTSPTGRDVLTLRALVSTRDAGVIIGKGGKNVADLREQTGVKAGVSRVVTGIHERVLSITGSVESVAKAYALIIAQLVDANPTSPTVSTSSTAHTSMRLLISHNLMGTIIGRGGLKIKAIQDGSGARMVASKEILPQSTERVVDVQGSPEAIGRAIEEIGRCLLEDWERGLGTVLYDPGVADERSTGRRSHGYQPNYNGKRANGDSNARAPSPPSPTTAGNPANLRTQNISIPSDMVGCIIGRGGTKITEIRRLSGSKISIAKAPHDETGERMFTIVGTPEANEKALFLLYNQLESEKERRVGKEHQSQEEDP
;
A
#
# COMPACT_ATOMS: atom_id res chain seq x y z
N MET A 1 32.09 73.21 -2.24
CA MET A 1 31.26 74.28 -1.67
C MET A 1 30.06 74.49 -2.60
N PRO A 2 28.82 74.08 -2.26
CA PRO A 2 28.38 73.07 -1.27
C PRO A 2 28.86 71.64 -1.70
N SER A 3 28.37 70.46 -1.28
CA SER A 3 27.67 69.99 -0.06
C SER A 3 26.21 70.41 0.26
N ASP A 4 25.19 69.73 -0.33
CA ASP A 4 24.18 68.99 0.47
C ASP A 4 23.15 68.18 -0.36
N SER A 5 22.71 67.01 0.15
CA SER A 5 21.37 66.39 -0.04
C SER A 5 21.29 64.98 0.62
N PRO A 6 20.18 64.58 1.27
CA PRO A 6 20.17 63.42 2.17
C PRO A 6 19.69 62.10 1.53
N ASN A 7 20.22 60.98 2.03
CA ASN A 7 19.80 59.63 1.62
C ASN A 7 18.57 59.14 2.40
N HIS A 8 17.37 59.32 1.85
CA HIS A 8 16.13 58.81 2.46
C HIS A 8 15.97 57.30 2.25
N ALA A 9 16.14 56.53 3.33
CA ALA A 9 15.80 55.11 3.36
C ALA A 9 14.31 54.90 3.00
N ARG A 10 14.04 53.96 2.08
CA ARG A 10 12.68 53.53 1.76
C ARG A 10 12.36 52.26 2.54
N ASP A 11 11.47 52.41 3.51
CA ASP A 11 10.86 51.27 4.19
C ASP A 11 10.10 50.41 3.18
N SER A 12 10.23 49.09 3.26
CA SER A 12 9.68 48.15 2.27
C SER A 12 9.03 46.94 2.95
N SER A 13 8.08 47.26 3.83
CA SER A 13 7.19 46.33 4.54
C SER A 13 6.35 45.47 3.58
N SER A 14 6.98 44.41 3.08
CA SER A 14 6.32 43.40 2.25
C SER A 14 5.34 42.58 3.10
N PRO A 15 4.05 42.47 2.72
CA PRO A 15 3.08 41.66 3.46
C PRO A 15 3.54 40.21 3.59
N GLN A 16 3.32 39.59 4.76
CA GLN A 16 3.60 38.18 4.95
C GLN A 16 2.76 37.35 3.97
N GLY A 17 3.43 36.73 3.00
CA GLY A 17 2.78 35.85 2.05
C GLY A 17 2.18 34.64 2.77
N SER A 18 0.88 34.42 2.59
CA SER A 18 0.17 33.21 3.01
C SER A 18 0.65 32.00 2.22
N ARG A 19 1.86 31.54 2.53
CA ARG A 19 2.38 30.24 2.08
C ARG A 19 1.51 29.14 2.69
N SER A 20 0.47 28.75 1.97
CA SER A 20 -0.09 27.41 2.05
C SER A 20 1.07 26.42 1.93
N THR A 21 1.40 25.75 3.03
CA THR A 21 2.45 24.73 3.11
C THR A 21 1.97 23.49 2.36
N SER A 22 2.12 23.50 1.04
CA SER A 22 2.02 22.28 0.24
C SER A 22 2.98 21.25 0.84
N PRO A 23 2.47 20.10 1.34
CA PRO A 23 3.30 19.17 2.08
C PRO A 23 4.42 18.67 1.20
N THR A 24 5.64 18.63 1.73
CA THR A 24 6.73 18.02 0.99
C THR A 24 6.42 16.54 0.82
N GLY A 25 6.87 15.92 -0.27
CA GLY A 25 6.54 14.51 -0.56
C GLY A 25 7.03 13.48 0.47
N ARG A 26 7.72 13.92 1.53
CA ARG A 26 8.14 13.12 2.69
C ARG A 26 7.10 13.05 3.81
N ASP A 27 6.13 13.95 3.85
CA ASP A 27 5.17 14.10 4.97
C ASP A 27 3.82 13.44 4.68
N VAL A 28 3.71 12.70 3.57
CA VAL A 28 2.46 12.13 3.04
C VAL A 28 2.35 10.65 3.41
N LEU A 29 1.57 10.38 4.45
CA LEU A 29 1.20 9.03 4.87
C LEU A 29 0.04 8.50 4.00
N THR A 30 0.14 7.25 3.56
CA THR A 30 -1.02 6.46 3.09
C THR A 30 -1.28 5.33 4.08
N LEU A 31 -2.44 5.37 4.75
CA LEU A 31 -2.86 4.34 5.71
C LEU A 31 -4.13 3.63 5.19
N ARG A 32 -4.08 2.30 5.17
CA ARG A 32 -5.14 1.43 4.64
C ARG A 32 -5.81 0.67 5.79
N ALA A 33 -7.07 0.29 5.64
CA ALA A 33 -7.82 -0.47 6.63
C ALA A 33 -8.86 -1.39 5.99
N LEU A 34 -9.14 -2.51 6.64
CA LEU A 34 -10.26 -3.40 6.32
C LEU A 34 -11.53 -2.92 7.03
N VAL A 35 -12.58 -2.76 6.23
CA VAL A 35 -13.93 -2.38 6.66
C VAL A 35 -14.92 -3.36 6.03
N SER A 36 -16.02 -3.69 6.70
CA SER A 36 -17.04 -4.54 6.07
C SER A 36 -17.75 -3.78 4.95
N THR A 37 -18.43 -4.50 4.06
CA THR A 37 -19.28 -3.89 3.03
C THR A 37 -20.40 -3.03 3.63
N ARG A 38 -20.85 -3.31 4.89
CA ARG A 38 -21.78 -2.47 5.65
C ARG A 38 -21.12 -1.16 6.10
N ASP A 39 -19.97 -1.26 6.76
CA ASP A 39 -19.22 -0.11 7.30
C ASP A 39 -18.78 0.83 6.17
N ALA A 40 -18.30 0.26 5.06
CA ALA A 40 -17.99 0.99 3.85
C ALA A 40 -19.21 1.72 3.25
N GLY A 41 -20.42 1.19 3.44
CA GLY A 41 -21.67 1.85 3.07
C GLY A 41 -21.95 3.09 3.94
N VAL A 42 -21.68 3.01 5.24
CA VAL A 42 -21.77 4.15 6.18
C VAL A 42 -20.73 5.22 5.82
N ILE A 43 -19.47 4.82 5.66
CA ILE A 43 -18.34 5.72 5.33
C ILE A 43 -18.56 6.48 4.02
N ILE A 44 -19.11 5.81 2.99
CA ILE A 44 -19.46 6.47 1.73
C ILE A 44 -20.69 7.37 1.90
N GLY A 45 -21.72 6.88 2.61
CA GLY A 45 -22.97 7.58 2.84
C GLY A 45 -23.87 7.66 1.59
N LYS A 46 -25.11 8.12 1.78
CA LYS A 46 -26.09 8.28 0.70
C LYS A 46 -25.53 9.26 -0.36
N GLY A 47 -25.50 8.83 -1.62
CA GLY A 47 -24.95 9.63 -2.74
C GLY A 47 -23.45 9.92 -2.66
N GLY A 48 -22.70 9.26 -1.77
CA GLY A 48 -21.28 9.61 -1.54
C GLY A 48 -21.05 10.86 -0.70
N LYS A 49 -22.11 11.44 -0.10
CA LYS A 49 -22.00 12.67 0.70
C LYS A 49 -21.01 12.53 1.85
N ASN A 50 -21.10 11.46 2.63
CA ASN A 50 -20.29 11.33 3.85
C ASN A 50 -18.79 11.29 3.55
N VAL A 51 -18.37 10.58 2.49
CA VAL A 51 -16.97 10.60 2.05
C VAL A 51 -16.56 11.90 1.34
N ALA A 52 -17.50 12.73 0.89
CA ALA A 52 -17.21 14.09 0.43
C ALA A 52 -16.98 15.04 1.62
N ASP A 53 -17.93 15.12 2.55
CA ASP A 53 -17.87 15.90 3.79
C ASP A 53 -16.57 15.56 4.58
N LEU A 54 -16.20 14.28 4.65
CA LEU A 54 -14.95 13.79 5.26
C LEU A 54 -13.69 14.36 4.60
N ARG A 55 -13.63 14.38 3.26
CA ARG A 55 -12.48 14.92 2.51
C ARG A 55 -12.36 16.42 2.68
N GLU A 56 -13.49 17.13 2.68
CA GLU A 56 -13.54 18.58 2.90
C GLU A 56 -13.04 18.97 4.30
N GLN A 57 -13.52 18.29 5.35
CA GLN A 57 -13.16 18.59 6.74
C GLN A 57 -11.71 18.23 7.14
N THR A 58 -10.99 17.45 6.32
CA THR A 58 -9.67 16.90 6.69
C THR A 58 -8.57 17.14 5.65
N GLY A 59 -8.93 17.47 4.40
CA GLY A 59 -8.00 17.62 3.28
C GLY A 59 -7.44 16.29 2.73
N VAL A 60 -7.88 15.12 3.24
CA VAL A 60 -7.31 13.83 2.82
C VAL A 60 -7.86 13.35 1.47
N LYS A 61 -7.03 12.58 0.75
CA LYS A 61 -7.47 11.74 -0.36
C LYS A 61 -7.94 10.38 0.18
N ALA A 62 -9.18 10.34 0.67
CA ALA A 62 -9.85 9.10 1.07
C ALA A 62 -10.51 8.38 -0.14
N GLY A 63 -10.46 7.05 -0.16
CA GLY A 63 -11.15 6.19 -1.13
C GLY A 63 -11.40 4.79 -0.58
N VAL A 64 -12.34 4.06 -1.18
CA VAL A 64 -12.69 2.68 -0.78
C VAL A 64 -12.65 1.78 -2.01
N SER A 65 -12.17 0.54 -1.86
CA SER A 65 -12.16 -0.47 -2.92
C SER A 65 -13.56 -0.70 -3.52
N ARG A 66 -13.60 -1.24 -4.74
CA ARG A 66 -14.86 -1.68 -5.37
C ARG A 66 -15.51 -2.77 -4.50
N VAL A 67 -16.84 -2.90 -4.60
CA VAL A 67 -17.56 -4.06 -4.06
C VAL A 67 -17.27 -5.24 -4.98
N VAL A 68 -16.92 -6.40 -4.42
CA VAL A 68 -16.71 -7.64 -5.17
C VAL A 68 -17.77 -8.64 -4.72
N THR A 69 -18.40 -9.33 -5.66
CA THR A 69 -19.49 -10.28 -5.38
C THR A 69 -18.98 -11.46 -4.54
N GLY A 70 -19.71 -11.83 -3.49
CA GLY A 70 -19.34 -12.88 -2.54
C GLY A 70 -18.42 -12.44 -1.39
N ILE A 71 -17.72 -11.31 -1.54
CA ILE A 71 -16.74 -10.84 -0.56
C ILE A 71 -17.31 -9.69 0.30
N HIS A 72 -17.25 -9.88 1.61
CA HIS A 72 -17.88 -9.00 2.60
C HIS A 72 -16.91 -7.95 3.18
N GLU A 73 -15.65 -7.95 2.76
CA GLU A 73 -14.62 -7.01 3.17
C GLU A 73 -14.20 -6.08 2.03
N ARG A 74 -13.87 -4.83 2.37
CA ARG A 74 -13.41 -3.79 1.45
C ARG A 74 -12.24 -3.04 2.07
N VAL A 75 -11.35 -2.52 1.24
CA VAL A 75 -10.20 -1.75 1.70
C VAL A 75 -10.51 -0.26 1.62
N LEU A 76 -10.56 0.38 2.78
CA LEU A 76 -10.44 1.84 2.93
C LEU A 76 -8.97 2.23 2.73
N SER A 77 -8.71 3.34 2.04
CA SER A 77 -7.37 3.91 1.85
C SER A 77 -7.45 5.42 2.02
N ILE A 78 -6.63 5.97 2.93
CA ILE A 78 -6.59 7.40 3.23
C ILE A 78 -5.16 7.90 3.06
N THR A 79 -4.97 8.93 2.23
CA THR A 79 -3.67 9.59 2.02
C THR A 79 -3.72 11.06 2.44
N GLY A 80 -2.77 11.51 3.25
CA GLY A 80 -2.66 12.89 3.73
C GLY A 80 -1.46 13.08 4.68
N SER A 81 -1.43 14.19 5.43
CA SER A 81 -0.54 14.31 6.59
C SER A 81 -0.99 13.36 7.71
N VAL A 82 -0.10 13.05 8.65
CA VAL A 82 -0.42 12.15 9.78
C VAL A 82 -1.62 12.68 10.60
N GLU A 83 -1.65 13.98 10.89
CA GLU A 83 -2.74 14.66 11.59
C GLU A 83 -4.07 14.55 10.83
N SER A 84 -4.09 14.85 9.53
CA SER A 84 -5.29 14.75 8.69
C SER A 84 -5.79 13.31 8.56
N VAL A 85 -4.89 12.33 8.49
CA VAL A 85 -5.24 10.90 8.48
C VAL A 85 -5.85 10.48 9.82
N ALA A 86 -5.23 10.86 10.95
CA ALA A 86 -5.76 10.58 12.28
C ALA A 86 -7.16 11.19 12.50
N LYS A 87 -7.34 12.47 12.12
CA LYS A 87 -8.63 13.16 12.14
C LYS A 87 -9.69 12.45 11.27
N ALA A 88 -9.31 12.00 10.07
CA ALA A 88 -10.22 11.29 9.18
C ALA A 88 -10.68 9.95 9.76
N TYR A 89 -9.78 9.16 10.36
CA TYR A 89 -10.17 7.92 11.02
C TYR A 89 -11.05 8.16 12.26
N ALA A 90 -10.77 9.20 13.07
CA ALA A 90 -11.63 9.56 14.20
C ALA A 90 -13.07 9.90 13.77
N LEU A 91 -13.23 10.70 12.71
CA LEU A 91 -14.55 11.03 12.12
C LEU A 91 -15.27 9.79 11.58
N ILE A 92 -14.57 8.92 10.85
CA ILE A 92 -15.10 7.64 10.37
C ILE A 92 -15.63 6.78 11.53
N ILE A 93 -14.88 6.70 12.63
CA ILE A 93 -15.22 5.83 13.77
C ILE A 93 -16.44 6.39 14.52
N ALA A 94 -16.54 7.71 14.70
CA ALA A 94 -17.76 8.33 15.25
C ALA A 94 -19.00 7.99 14.40
N GLN A 95 -18.89 8.10 13.08
CA GLN A 95 -19.98 7.76 12.16
C GLN A 95 -20.37 6.27 12.18
N LEU A 96 -19.42 5.37 12.46
CA LEU A 96 -19.69 3.93 12.65
C LEU A 96 -20.34 3.62 14.00
N VAL A 97 -20.05 4.38 15.05
CA VAL A 97 -20.78 4.34 16.34
C VAL A 97 -22.23 4.79 16.12
N ASP A 98 -22.43 5.97 15.54
CA ASP A 98 -23.75 6.56 15.31
C ASP A 98 -24.66 5.69 14.43
N ALA A 99 -24.08 4.98 13.46
CA ALA A 99 -24.80 4.08 12.56
C ALA A 99 -25.11 2.69 13.17
N ASN A 100 -24.65 2.38 14.39
CA ASN A 100 -24.85 1.08 15.02
C ASN A 100 -25.14 1.17 16.55
N PRO A 101 -26.22 1.86 16.96
CA PRO A 101 -26.56 2.10 18.38
C PRO A 101 -27.06 0.85 19.15
N THR A 102 -27.27 -0.28 18.47
CA THR A 102 -27.87 -1.50 19.07
C THR A 102 -26.83 -2.44 19.68
N SER A 103 -26.45 -2.17 20.93
CA SER A 103 -25.91 -3.17 21.86
C SER A 103 -26.52 -3.00 23.26
N PRO A 104 -27.70 -3.59 23.53
CA PRO A 104 -28.39 -3.45 24.80
C PRO A 104 -27.91 -4.48 25.84
N THR A 105 -27.57 -4.00 27.05
CA THR A 105 -27.20 -4.78 28.27
C THR A 105 -25.89 -5.58 28.15
N VAL A 106 -25.06 -5.75 29.19
CA VAL A 106 -25.29 -5.62 30.65
C VAL A 106 -24.32 -4.63 31.33
N SER A 107 -24.78 -4.05 32.44
CA SER A 107 -24.11 -3.12 33.35
C SER A 107 -22.60 -3.32 33.62
N THR A 108 -21.76 -2.39 33.15
CA THR A 108 -20.83 -1.55 33.96
C THR A 108 -20.01 -0.61 33.06
N SER A 109 -20.26 0.71 33.15
CA SER A 109 -19.38 1.78 32.62
C SER A 109 -18.78 1.61 31.21
N SER A 110 -19.46 0.88 30.32
CA SER A 110 -18.94 0.54 29.00
C SER A 110 -19.04 1.73 28.05
N THR A 111 -17.91 2.38 27.77
CA THR A 111 -17.78 3.28 26.63
C THR A 111 -18.06 2.50 25.35
N ALA A 112 -18.65 3.15 24.34
CA ALA A 112 -18.88 2.52 23.04
C ALA A 112 -17.52 2.19 22.38
N HIS A 113 -17.09 0.93 22.46
CA HIS A 113 -15.83 0.46 21.92
C HIS A 113 -16.02 -0.01 20.47
N THR A 114 -15.55 0.78 19.52
CA THR A 114 -15.46 0.39 18.10
C THR A 114 -14.06 -0.14 17.80
N SER A 115 -13.94 -0.95 16.74
CA SER A 115 -12.68 -1.51 16.26
C SER A 115 -12.39 -1.09 14.82
N MET A 116 -11.15 -0.68 14.53
CA MET A 116 -10.65 -0.43 13.18
C MET A 116 -9.51 -1.41 12.86
N ARG A 117 -9.54 -2.05 11.68
CA ARG A 117 -8.59 -3.11 11.29
C ARG A 117 -7.58 -2.57 10.30
N LEU A 118 -6.47 -2.02 10.79
CA LEU A 118 -5.46 -1.37 9.96
C LEU A 118 -4.63 -2.38 9.17
N LEU A 119 -4.29 -2.05 7.92
CA LEU A 119 -3.42 -2.83 7.05
C LEU A 119 -2.01 -2.23 7.08
N ILE A 120 -1.05 -2.98 7.62
CA ILE A 120 0.33 -2.51 7.84
C ILE A 120 1.31 -3.48 7.19
N SER A 121 2.29 -2.97 6.44
CA SER A 121 3.39 -3.79 5.89
C SER A 121 4.10 -4.61 6.98
N HIS A 122 4.33 -5.89 6.74
CA HIS A 122 5.11 -6.77 7.63
C HIS A 122 6.47 -6.14 8.01
N ASN A 123 7.12 -5.44 7.08
CA ASN A 123 8.41 -4.78 7.31
C ASN A 123 8.33 -3.59 8.28
N LEU A 124 7.17 -2.93 8.38
CA LEU A 124 6.91 -1.79 9.26
C LEU A 124 6.33 -2.20 10.61
N MET A 125 5.81 -3.42 10.76
CA MET A 125 5.30 -3.93 12.05
C MET A 125 6.33 -3.86 13.19
N GLY A 126 7.62 -3.93 12.87
CA GLY A 126 8.69 -3.77 13.88
C GLY A 126 8.74 -2.38 14.52
N THR A 127 8.31 -1.32 13.83
CA THR A 127 8.35 0.06 14.32
C THR A 127 7.21 0.34 15.28
N ILE A 128 6.00 -0.16 14.97
CA ILE A 128 4.82 -0.10 15.85
C ILE A 128 5.02 -0.96 17.10
N ILE A 129 5.49 -2.20 16.96
CA ILE A 129 5.63 -3.13 18.09
C ILE A 129 6.81 -2.74 18.98
N GLY A 130 7.96 -2.42 18.39
CA GLY A 130 9.20 -2.14 19.10
C GLY A 130 9.81 -3.35 19.81
N ARG A 131 10.99 -3.16 20.42
CA ARG A 131 11.68 -4.22 21.18
C ARG A 131 10.79 -4.72 22.32
N GLY A 132 10.55 -6.03 22.38
CA GLY A 132 9.73 -6.66 23.43
C GLY A 132 8.26 -6.21 23.49
N GLY A 133 7.72 -5.55 22.45
CA GLY A 133 6.38 -4.97 22.49
C GLY A 133 6.26 -3.65 23.27
N LEU A 134 7.39 -3.03 23.66
CA LEU A 134 7.38 -1.81 24.47
C LEU A 134 6.75 -0.61 23.75
N LYS A 135 6.93 -0.48 22.43
CA LYS A 135 6.39 0.67 21.67
C LYS A 135 4.89 0.55 21.48
N ILE A 136 4.36 -0.65 21.15
CA ILE A 136 2.91 -0.85 21.04
C ILE A 136 2.22 -0.69 22.40
N LYS A 137 2.84 -1.10 23.51
CA LYS A 137 2.34 -0.79 24.87
C LYS A 137 2.29 0.72 25.12
N ALA A 138 3.39 1.44 24.89
CA ALA A 138 3.40 2.90 25.07
C ALA A 138 2.36 3.63 24.20
N ILE A 139 2.06 3.14 22.99
CA ILE A 139 0.98 3.66 22.14
C ILE A 139 -0.40 3.35 22.76
N GLN A 140 -0.63 2.14 23.29
CA GLN A 140 -1.86 1.79 24.00
C GLN A 140 -2.06 2.70 25.22
N ASP A 141 -1.03 2.83 26.06
CA ASP A 141 -1.06 3.61 27.31
C ASP A 141 -1.30 5.11 27.03
N GLY A 142 -0.63 5.69 26.02
CA GLY A 142 -0.77 7.10 25.66
C GLY A 142 -2.06 7.46 24.89
N SER A 143 -2.65 6.49 24.17
CA SER A 143 -3.90 6.70 23.42
C SER A 143 -5.16 6.30 24.21
N GLY A 144 -5.05 5.36 25.14
CA GLY A 144 -6.20 4.68 25.75
C GLY A 144 -6.88 3.67 24.83
N ALA A 145 -6.30 3.35 23.66
CA ALA A 145 -6.81 2.35 22.74
C ALA A 145 -6.14 0.99 22.98
N ARG A 146 -6.91 -0.09 22.91
CA ARG A 146 -6.39 -1.47 22.92
C ARG A 146 -5.94 -1.83 21.50
N MET A 147 -4.71 -2.34 21.34
CA MET A 147 -4.18 -2.74 20.03
C MET A 147 -3.78 -4.21 20.00
N VAL A 148 -4.16 -4.93 18.93
CA VAL A 148 -3.78 -6.33 18.71
C VAL A 148 -3.24 -6.47 17.28
N ALA A 149 -1.97 -6.83 17.16
CA ALA A 149 -1.35 -7.11 15.86
C ALA A 149 -1.43 -8.61 15.55
N SER A 150 -2.09 -8.98 14.45
CA SER A 150 -2.10 -10.37 13.97
C SER A 150 -0.68 -10.84 13.66
N LYS A 151 -0.37 -12.11 13.97
CA LYS A 151 0.92 -12.73 13.64
C LYS A 151 1.03 -13.03 12.15
N GLU A 152 -0.07 -13.47 11.55
CA GLU A 152 -0.17 -13.91 10.16
C GLU A 152 -0.15 -12.74 9.18
N ILE A 153 0.39 -13.01 7.99
CA ILE A 153 0.37 -12.13 6.82
C ILE A 153 -0.89 -12.45 6.02
N LEU A 154 -1.56 -11.44 5.46
CA LEU A 154 -2.77 -11.67 4.68
C LEU A 154 -2.48 -12.43 3.37
N PRO A 155 -3.41 -13.30 2.90
CA PRO A 155 -3.24 -14.04 1.66
C PRO A 155 -2.91 -13.13 0.47
N GLN A 156 -1.98 -13.59 -0.37
CA GLN A 156 -1.46 -12.87 -1.55
C GLN A 156 -0.83 -11.49 -1.27
N SER A 157 -0.62 -11.12 -0.01
CA SER A 157 -0.15 -9.82 0.45
C SER A 157 1.19 -9.90 1.21
N THR A 158 1.77 -8.76 1.54
CA THR A 158 2.79 -8.64 2.60
C THR A 158 2.36 -7.73 3.75
N GLU A 159 1.07 -7.40 3.84
CA GLU A 159 0.45 -6.69 4.96
C GLU A 159 -0.03 -7.64 6.06
N ARG A 160 -0.06 -7.13 7.29
CA ARG A 160 -0.61 -7.76 8.50
C ARG A 160 -1.70 -6.85 9.06
N VAL A 161 -2.70 -7.45 9.71
CA VAL A 161 -3.78 -6.69 10.35
C VAL A 161 -3.34 -6.21 11.74
N VAL A 162 -3.63 -4.95 12.05
CA VAL A 162 -3.57 -4.40 13.41
C VAL A 162 -4.96 -3.89 13.80
N ASP A 163 -5.60 -4.62 14.70
CA ASP A 163 -6.90 -4.23 15.27
C ASP A 163 -6.67 -3.17 16.34
N VAL A 164 -7.28 -2.00 16.17
CA VAL A 164 -7.22 -0.87 17.12
C VAL A 164 -8.63 -0.62 17.64
N GLN A 165 -8.82 -0.74 18.96
CA GLN A 165 -10.12 -0.74 19.62
C GLN A 165 -10.20 0.35 20.70
N GLY A 166 -11.31 1.07 20.81
CA GLY A 166 -11.48 2.17 21.76
C GLY A 166 -12.59 3.15 21.39
N SER A 167 -12.53 4.36 21.96
CA SER A 167 -13.35 5.49 21.55
C SER A 167 -12.81 6.15 20.26
N PRO A 168 -13.59 6.99 19.55
CA PRO A 168 -13.11 7.69 18.35
C PRO A 168 -11.83 8.52 18.60
N GLU A 169 -11.75 9.19 19.75
CA GLU A 169 -10.58 9.98 20.16
C GLU A 169 -9.35 9.12 20.49
N ALA A 170 -9.56 7.98 21.16
CA ALA A 170 -8.48 7.07 21.50
C ALA A 170 -7.87 6.44 20.25
N ILE A 171 -8.72 5.99 19.31
CA ILE A 171 -8.24 5.41 18.04
C ILE A 171 -7.62 6.50 17.15
N GLY A 172 -8.13 7.74 17.17
CA GLY A 172 -7.48 8.88 16.52
C GLY A 172 -6.04 9.09 17.01
N ARG A 173 -5.83 9.19 18.32
CA ARG A 173 -4.48 9.32 18.92
C ARG A 173 -3.58 8.12 18.62
N ALA A 174 -4.12 6.90 18.69
CA ALA A 174 -3.37 5.69 18.33
C ALA A 174 -2.91 5.71 16.86
N ILE A 175 -3.77 6.15 15.95
CA ILE A 175 -3.47 6.25 14.50
C ILE A 175 -2.46 7.35 14.21
N GLU A 176 -2.45 8.44 14.98
CA GLU A 176 -1.42 9.48 14.87
C GLU A 176 -0.03 8.94 15.28
N GLU A 177 0.06 8.28 16.44
CA GLU A 177 1.29 7.62 16.90
C GLU A 177 1.79 6.56 15.90
N ILE A 178 0.89 5.68 15.43
CA ILE A 178 1.18 4.69 14.39
C ILE A 178 1.69 5.40 13.13
N GLY A 179 1.01 6.45 12.67
CA GLY A 179 1.37 7.21 11.49
C GLY A 179 2.77 7.80 11.55
N ARG A 180 3.16 8.36 12.70
CA ARG A 180 4.54 8.83 12.94
C ARG A 180 5.55 7.67 12.88
N CYS A 181 5.25 6.52 13.49
CA CYS A 181 6.11 5.32 13.44
C CYS A 181 6.20 4.65 12.05
N LEU A 182 5.20 4.85 11.18
CA LEU A 182 5.22 4.38 9.79
C LEU A 182 6.02 5.32 8.88
N LEU A 183 5.98 6.63 9.17
CA LEU A 183 6.64 7.67 8.37
C LEU A 183 8.15 7.72 8.64
N GLU A 184 8.57 7.57 9.90
CA GLU A 184 9.98 7.55 10.31
C GLU A 184 10.82 6.51 9.57
N ASP A 185 10.24 5.33 9.33
CA ASP A 185 10.92 4.15 8.76
C ASP A 185 10.32 3.73 7.39
N TRP A 186 9.61 4.65 6.71
CA TRP A 186 8.77 4.40 5.52
C TRP A 186 9.48 3.63 4.40
N GLU A 187 10.80 3.79 4.27
CA GLU A 187 11.63 3.09 3.29
C GLU A 187 11.53 1.56 3.39
N ARG A 188 11.28 1.02 4.59
CA ARG A 188 11.07 -0.43 4.80
C ARG A 188 9.77 -0.94 4.17
N GLY A 189 8.79 -0.05 3.97
CA GLY A 189 7.56 -0.34 3.25
C GLY A 189 7.71 -0.40 1.72
N LEU A 190 8.87 0.01 1.16
CA LEU A 190 9.08 0.12 -0.29
C LEU A 190 9.18 -1.26 -0.98
N GLY A 191 8.06 -1.75 -1.49
CA GLY A 191 7.91 -3.09 -2.07
C GLY A 191 6.89 -3.96 -1.33
N THR A 192 6.07 -3.36 -0.46
CA THR A 192 4.90 -4.02 0.14
C THR A 192 3.90 -4.41 -0.96
N VAL A 193 3.54 -5.69 -1.02
CA VAL A 193 2.38 -6.15 -1.80
C VAL A 193 1.15 -5.81 -0.98
N LEU A 194 0.31 -4.93 -1.54
CA LEU A 194 -0.94 -4.51 -0.91
C LEU A 194 -1.97 -5.63 -1.00
N TYR A 195 -2.66 -5.93 0.10
CA TYR A 195 -3.83 -6.81 0.09
C TYR A 195 -4.94 -6.20 -0.75
N ASP A 196 -5.47 -6.97 -1.70
CA ASP A 196 -6.72 -6.67 -2.39
C ASP A 196 -7.64 -7.89 -2.22
N PRO A 197 -8.76 -7.76 -1.48
CA PRO A 197 -9.65 -8.89 -1.23
C PRO A 197 -10.29 -9.44 -2.51
N GLY A 198 -10.31 -8.69 -3.62
CA GLY A 198 -10.90 -9.11 -4.89
C GLY A 198 -10.05 -10.08 -5.72
N VAL A 199 -8.74 -10.18 -5.47
CA VAL A 199 -7.80 -10.96 -6.33
C VAL A 199 -7.70 -12.43 -5.90
N ALA A 200 -8.28 -12.78 -4.75
CA ALA A 200 -8.14 -14.09 -4.11
C ALA A 200 -8.57 -15.29 -4.97
N ASP A 201 -9.63 -15.15 -5.78
CA ASP A 201 -10.33 -16.30 -6.40
C ASP A 201 -10.31 -16.33 -7.95
N GLU A 202 -9.75 -15.31 -8.62
CA GLU A 202 -9.75 -15.21 -10.10
C GLU A 202 -8.78 -16.20 -10.80
N ARG A 203 -8.33 -17.24 -10.08
CA ARG A 203 -7.52 -18.36 -10.60
C ARG A 203 -8.18 -19.74 -10.39
N SER A 204 -9.29 -19.82 -9.66
CA SER A 204 -9.93 -21.09 -9.28
C SER A 204 -10.90 -21.63 -10.32
N THR A 205 -11.38 -20.80 -11.27
CA THR A 205 -12.32 -21.20 -12.32
C THR A 205 -11.65 -21.17 -13.71
N GLY A 206 -11.81 -22.27 -14.45
CA GLY A 206 -10.95 -22.59 -15.59
C GLY A 206 -11.32 -21.95 -16.93
N ARG A 207 -10.33 -21.98 -17.85
CA ARG A 207 -10.41 -21.65 -19.28
C ARG A 207 -11.79 -21.85 -19.92
N ARG A 208 -12.26 -20.86 -20.71
CA ARG A 208 -12.95 -21.09 -22.00
C ARG A 208 -12.91 -19.85 -22.91
N SER A 209 -12.71 -20.10 -24.21
CA SER A 209 -12.96 -19.29 -25.42
C SER A 209 -12.85 -17.74 -25.33
N HIS A 210 -11.97 -17.05 -26.08
CA HIS A 210 -12.09 -16.84 -27.54
C HIS A 210 -13.53 -16.54 -28.02
N GLY A 211 -13.86 -15.26 -28.27
CA GLY A 211 -15.19 -14.87 -28.75
C GLY A 211 -15.43 -13.37 -28.95
N TYR A 212 -15.09 -12.87 -30.14
CA TYR A 212 -15.88 -11.94 -30.96
C TYR A 212 -16.59 -10.71 -30.32
N GLN A 213 -16.20 -9.50 -30.73
CA GLN A 213 -17.04 -8.29 -30.59
C GLN A 213 -18.19 -8.29 -31.62
N PRO A 214 -19.43 -7.96 -31.22
CA PRO A 214 -20.42 -7.38 -32.13
C PRO A 214 -20.41 -5.85 -32.03
N ASN A 215 -20.14 -5.19 -33.15
CA ASN A 215 -20.27 -3.74 -33.30
C ASN A 215 -21.77 -3.35 -33.38
N TYR A 216 -22.21 -2.28 -32.70
CA TYR A 216 -23.56 -1.74 -32.88
C TYR A 216 -23.55 -0.23 -33.11
N ASN A 217 -24.14 0.18 -34.24
CA ASN A 217 -24.04 1.53 -34.80
C ASN A 217 -25.20 2.43 -34.33
N GLY A 218 -24.90 3.67 -33.92
CA GLY A 218 -25.73 4.40 -32.95
C GLY A 218 -26.10 5.87 -33.23
N LYS A 219 -25.93 6.38 -34.45
CA LYS A 219 -26.52 7.64 -35.00
C LYS A 219 -26.61 8.89 -34.09
N ARG A 220 -25.94 9.98 -34.50
CA ARG A 220 -26.56 11.19 -35.09
C ARG A 220 -25.50 12.24 -35.46
N ALA A 221 -25.87 13.18 -36.32
CA ALA A 221 -25.02 14.26 -36.80
C ALA A 221 -25.58 15.63 -36.41
N ASN A 222 -24.71 16.63 -36.26
CA ASN A 222 -24.67 17.76 -37.19
C ASN A 222 -23.27 18.40 -37.16
N GLY A 223 -22.94 19.26 -38.13
CA GLY A 223 -21.67 20.00 -38.14
C GLY A 223 -21.77 21.41 -37.58
N ASP A 224 -20.62 22.04 -37.31
CA ASP A 224 -20.13 23.17 -38.13
C ASP A 224 -18.60 23.32 -37.95
N SER A 225 -18.02 24.27 -38.67
CA SER A 225 -16.62 24.64 -38.79
C SER A 225 -16.11 25.52 -37.63
N ASN A 226 -14.81 25.42 -37.31
CA ASN A 226 -13.77 26.38 -37.74
C ASN A 226 -12.48 26.27 -36.88
N ALA A 227 -11.33 26.63 -37.48
CA ALA A 227 -10.03 27.03 -36.89
C ALA A 227 -9.42 26.28 -35.68
N ARG A 228 -8.29 25.59 -35.90
CA ARG A 228 -6.97 25.98 -35.32
C ARG A 228 -5.80 25.33 -36.09
N ALA A 229 -4.61 25.94 -36.03
CA ALA A 229 -3.43 25.56 -36.79
C ALA A 229 -2.71 24.28 -36.28
N PRO A 230 -2.00 23.53 -37.15
CA PRO A 230 -1.15 22.42 -36.74
C PRO A 230 0.06 22.92 -35.92
N SER A 231 0.28 22.33 -34.75
CA SER A 231 1.48 22.55 -33.94
C SER A 231 2.58 21.56 -34.33
N PRO A 232 3.87 21.94 -34.29
CA PRO A 232 4.96 21.04 -34.69
C PRO A 232 5.12 19.86 -33.72
N PRO A 233 5.54 18.67 -34.21
CA PRO A 233 5.77 17.51 -33.36
C PRO A 233 6.95 17.74 -32.41
N SER A 234 6.69 17.70 -31.11
CA SER A 234 7.76 17.68 -30.09
C SER A 234 8.39 16.28 -30.02
N PRO A 235 9.72 16.17 -29.84
CA PRO A 235 10.41 14.88 -29.89
C PRO A 235 10.01 13.96 -28.72
N THR A 236 9.69 12.71 -29.05
CA THR A 236 9.22 11.68 -28.12
C THR A 236 10.37 11.05 -27.32
N THR A 237 10.72 11.61 -26.15
CA THR A 237 11.66 10.96 -25.21
C THR A 237 11.32 11.25 -23.74
N ALA A 238 10.22 10.68 -23.26
CA ALA A 238 9.94 10.46 -21.83
C ALA A 238 8.99 9.26 -21.68
N GLY A 239 9.31 8.31 -20.79
CA GLY A 239 8.52 7.08 -20.63
C GLY A 239 7.25 7.26 -19.79
N ASN A 240 6.16 6.59 -20.17
CA ASN A 240 4.95 6.51 -19.36
C ASN A 240 5.21 5.78 -18.03
N PRO A 241 4.96 6.38 -16.86
CA PRO A 241 5.14 5.72 -15.55
C PRO A 241 3.97 4.78 -15.18
N ALA A 242 3.19 4.32 -16.17
CA ALA A 242 1.81 3.88 -15.98
C ALA A 242 1.57 2.36 -16.08
N ASN A 243 2.59 1.54 -16.35
CA ASN A 243 2.45 0.09 -16.48
C ASN A 243 3.47 -0.68 -15.60
N LEU A 244 3.53 -0.32 -14.31
CA LEU A 244 4.26 -1.09 -13.31
C LEU A 244 3.37 -2.24 -12.82
N ARG A 245 3.75 -3.48 -13.17
CA ARG A 245 3.07 -4.71 -12.77
C ARG A 245 3.81 -5.33 -11.59
N THR A 246 3.07 -5.99 -10.69
CA THR A 246 3.62 -6.85 -9.63
C THR A 246 3.43 -8.31 -10.01
N GLN A 247 4.42 -9.15 -9.76
CA GLN A 247 4.37 -10.60 -9.91
C GLN A 247 5.00 -11.27 -8.68
N ASN A 248 4.36 -12.30 -8.15
CA ASN A 248 4.86 -13.07 -7.01
C ASN A 248 5.15 -14.51 -7.45
N ILE A 249 6.24 -15.08 -6.96
CA ILE A 249 6.59 -16.49 -7.12
C ILE A 249 7.04 -17.08 -5.78
N SER A 250 6.72 -18.34 -5.52
CA SER A 250 7.26 -19.11 -4.41
C SER A 250 8.50 -19.88 -4.86
N ILE A 251 9.52 -19.96 -4.00
CA ILE A 251 10.76 -20.68 -4.26
C ILE A 251 11.18 -21.45 -2.99
N PRO A 252 11.39 -22.78 -3.05
CA PRO A 252 11.90 -23.58 -1.94
C PRO A 252 13.16 -22.96 -1.28
N SER A 253 13.16 -22.84 0.05
CA SER A 253 14.16 -22.04 0.80
C SER A 253 15.61 -22.52 0.62
N ASP A 254 15.81 -23.80 0.31
CA ASP A 254 17.09 -24.42 0.00
C ASP A 254 17.67 -23.97 -1.36
N MET A 255 16.82 -23.60 -2.32
CA MET A 255 17.24 -23.06 -3.62
C MET A 255 17.42 -21.53 -3.59
N VAL A 256 16.79 -20.82 -2.65
CA VAL A 256 16.93 -19.36 -2.50
C VAL A 256 18.38 -18.90 -2.35
N GLY A 257 19.24 -19.72 -1.74
CA GLY A 257 20.67 -19.41 -1.59
C GLY A 257 21.41 -19.24 -2.92
N CYS A 258 21.08 -20.01 -3.96
CA CYS A 258 21.75 -19.92 -5.26
C CYS A 258 21.36 -18.65 -6.03
N ILE A 259 20.11 -18.20 -5.87
CA ILE A 259 19.56 -17.00 -6.50
C ILE A 259 20.14 -15.74 -5.86
N ILE A 260 20.21 -15.69 -4.53
CA ILE A 260 20.80 -14.56 -3.81
C ILE A 260 22.30 -14.48 -4.12
N GLY A 261 22.99 -15.62 -4.09
CA GLY A 261 24.43 -15.71 -4.28
C GLY A 261 25.23 -15.14 -3.11
N ARG A 262 26.55 -15.37 -3.11
CA ARG A 262 27.45 -14.88 -2.05
C ARG A 262 27.35 -13.36 -1.94
N GLY A 263 27.02 -12.85 -0.75
CA GLY A 263 26.84 -11.42 -0.49
C GLY A 263 25.67 -10.75 -1.22
N GLY A 264 24.71 -11.49 -1.80
CA GLY A 264 23.61 -10.90 -2.57
C GLY A 264 23.99 -10.44 -3.98
N THR A 265 25.17 -10.85 -4.48
CA THR A 265 25.70 -10.47 -5.79
C THR A 265 24.79 -10.87 -6.95
N LYS A 266 24.37 -12.15 -7.02
CA LYS A 266 23.52 -12.66 -8.11
C LYS A 266 22.16 -11.97 -8.15
N ILE A 267 21.45 -11.85 -7.03
CA ILE A 267 20.16 -11.15 -7.02
C ILE A 267 20.28 -9.65 -7.37
N THR A 268 21.41 -9.01 -7.02
CA THR A 268 21.69 -7.62 -7.40
C THR A 268 21.92 -7.49 -8.90
N GLU A 269 22.61 -8.47 -9.52
CA GLU A 269 22.74 -8.55 -10.97
C GLU A 269 21.40 -8.84 -11.67
N ILE A 270 20.58 -9.76 -11.16
CA ILE A 270 19.26 -10.05 -11.75
C ILE A 270 18.36 -8.80 -11.71
N ARG A 271 18.36 -8.03 -10.62
CA ARG A 271 17.70 -6.71 -10.54
C ARG A 271 18.26 -5.72 -11.59
N ARG A 272 19.58 -5.62 -11.72
CA ARG A 272 20.28 -4.74 -12.68
C ARG A 272 19.96 -5.09 -14.15
N LEU A 273 19.92 -6.38 -14.49
CA LEU A 273 19.71 -6.86 -15.85
C LEU A 273 18.24 -6.86 -16.27
N SER A 274 17.32 -7.12 -15.34
CA SER A 274 15.88 -7.04 -15.59
C SER A 274 15.34 -5.61 -15.63
N GLY A 275 15.87 -4.73 -14.78
CA GLY A 275 15.26 -3.43 -14.49
C GLY A 275 14.12 -3.51 -13.46
N SER A 276 13.78 -4.70 -12.97
CA SER A 276 12.72 -4.90 -11.98
C SER A 276 13.24 -4.90 -10.54
N LYS A 277 12.44 -4.31 -9.65
CA LYS A 277 12.65 -4.31 -8.21
C LYS A 277 12.18 -5.65 -7.62
N ILE A 278 13.14 -6.49 -7.25
CA ILE A 278 12.88 -7.82 -6.67
C ILE A 278 13.05 -7.78 -5.15
N SER A 279 11.99 -8.07 -4.41
CA SER A 279 11.96 -8.27 -2.95
C SER A 279 11.91 -9.77 -2.61
N ILE A 280 12.38 -10.14 -1.41
CA ILE A 280 12.42 -11.53 -0.91
C ILE A 280 11.95 -11.52 0.54
N ALA A 281 10.99 -12.39 0.88
CA ALA A 281 10.51 -12.53 2.26
C ALA A 281 11.62 -12.99 3.22
N LYS A 282 11.67 -12.44 4.45
CA LYS A 282 12.73 -12.81 5.42
C LYS A 282 12.53 -14.18 6.05
N ALA A 283 11.29 -14.56 6.33
CA ALA A 283 10.91 -15.93 6.72
C ALA A 283 10.48 -16.75 5.48
N PRO A 284 10.39 -18.10 5.58
CA PRO A 284 9.49 -18.89 4.75
C PRO A 284 8.05 -18.38 4.86
N HIS A 285 7.20 -18.68 3.88
CA HIS A 285 5.81 -18.23 3.91
C HIS A 285 4.96 -19.08 4.86
N ASP A 286 5.16 -20.41 4.82
CA ASP A 286 4.39 -21.44 5.50
C ASP A 286 5.28 -22.63 5.93
N GLU A 287 4.68 -23.64 6.59
CA GLU A 287 5.34 -24.91 6.98
C GLU A 287 5.87 -25.72 5.78
N THR A 288 5.48 -25.38 4.56
CA THR A 288 6.00 -25.96 3.30
C THR A 288 7.47 -25.64 3.03
N GLY A 289 8.05 -24.66 3.74
CA GLY A 289 9.45 -24.26 3.57
C GLY A 289 9.73 -23.40 2.33
N GLU A 290 8.70 -23.00 1.57
CA GLU A 290 8.86 -22.08 0.44
C GLU A 290 9.03 -20.62 0.89
N ARG A 291 9.72 -19.82 0.09
CA ARG A 291 10.00 -18.40 0.33
C ARG A 291 9.46 -17.56 -0.82
N MET A 292 8.64 -16.54 -0.52
CA MET A 292 8.07 -15.70 -1.56
C MET A 292 9.06 -14.65 -2.07
N PHE A 293 9.10 -14.49 -3.39
CA PHE A 293 9.75 -13.40 -4.12
C PHE A 293 8.66 -12.51 -4.74
N THR A 294 8.88 -11.20 -4.70
CA THR A 294 7.99 -10.19 -5.30
C THR A 294 8.77 -9.37 -6.31
N ILE A 295 8.31 -9.33 -7.55
CA ILE A 295 8.94 -8.65 -8.68
C ILE A 295 8.04 -7.48 -9.09
N VAL A 296 8.57 -6.26 -9.09
CA VAL A 296 7.84 -5.04 -9.47
C VAL A 296 8.61 -4.28 -10.54
N GLY A 297 7.98 -4.00 -11.68
CA GLY A 297 8.60 -3.44 -12.88
C GLY A 297 7.63 -3.40 -14.05
N THR A 298 8.08 -3.07 -15.25
CA THR A 298 7.24 -3.17 -16.46
C THR A 298 6.96 -4.64 -16.80
N PRO A 299 5.98 -4.98 -17.66
CA PRO A 299 5.71 -6.36 -18.03
C PRO A 299 6.96 -7.08 -18.59
N GLU A 300 7.72 -6.38 -19.42
CA GLU A 300 8.91 -6.88 -20.11
C GLU A 300 10.10 -7.02 -19.13
N ALA A 301 10.26 -6.05 -18.22
CA ALA A 301 11.24 -6.12 -17.14
C ALA A 301 10.95 -7.28 -16.18
N ASN A 302 9.69 -7.51 -15.84
CA ASN A 302 9.27 -8.61 -14.97
C ASN A 302 9.43 -9.98 -15.64
N GLU A 303 9.07 -10.11 -16.91
CA GLU A 303 9.30 -11.32 -17.70
C GLU A 303 10.80 -11.65 -17.77
N LYS A 304 11.64 -10.65 -18.02
CA LYS A 304 13.10 -10.78 -17.99
C LYS A 304 13.63 -11.15 -16.60
N ALA A 305 13.04 -10.63 -15.52
CA ALA A 305 13.35 -11.04 -14.15
C ALA A 305 12.98 -12.50 -13.89
N LEU A 306 11.76 -12.93 -14.26
CA LEU A 306 11.31 -14.32 -14.14
C LEU A 306 12.25 -15.28 -14.88
N PHE A 307 12.60 -14.97 -16.14
CA PHE A 307 13.51 -15.81 -16.92
C PHE A 307 14.86 -16.00 -16.24
N LEU A 308 15.47 -14.91 -15.74
CA LEU A 308 16.74 -14.97 -15.03
C LEU A 308 16.66 -15.72 -13.69
N LEU A 309 15.53 -15.63 -12.98
CA LEU A 309 15.28 -16.36 -11.73
C LEU A 309 15.08 -17.87 -11.97
N TYR A 310 14.28 -18.24 -12.98
CA TYR A 310 14.04 -19.65 -13.32
C TYR A 310 15.28 -20.33 -13.91
N ASN A 311 16.01 -19.67 -14.81
CA ASN A 311 17.28 -20.19 -15.34
C ASN A 311 18.30 -20.44 -14.20
N GLN A 312 18.37 -19.52 -13.21
CA GLN A 312 19.22 -19.71 -12.05
C GLN A 312 18.76 -20.86 -11.11
N LEU A 313 17.46 -21.14 -11.04
CA LEU A 313 16.94 -22.32 -10.35
C LEU A 313 17.27 -23.61 -11.07
N GLU A 314 17.02 -23.66 -12.38
CA GLU A 314 17.20 -24.83 -13.23
C GLU A 314 18.67 -25.27 -13.27
N SER A 315 19.59 -24.32 -13.48
CA SER A 315 21.03 -24.56 -13.41
C SER A 315 21.52 -25.06 -12.05
N GLU A 316 20.92 -24.64 -10.93
CA GLU A 316 21.25 -25.17 -9.60
C GLU A 316 20.63 -26.56 -9.38
N LYS A 317 19.44 -26.83 -9.93
CA LYS A 317 18.76 -28.13 -9.84
C LYS A 317 19.54 -29.21 -10.59
N GLU A 318 19.97 -28.96 -11.83
CA GLU A 318 20.85 -29.86 -12.59
C GLU A 318 22.15 -30.15 -11.82
N ARG A 319 22.76 -29.11 -11.26
CA ARG A 319 24.00 -29.21 -10.45
C ARG A 319 23.84 -29.99 -9.13
N ARG A 320 22.61 -30.30 -8.71
CA ARG A 320 22.32 -31.19 -7.57
C ARG A 320 22.04 -32.61 -8.02
N VAL A 321 21.16 -32.80 -9.00
CA VAL A 321 20.84 -34.13 -9.58
C VAL A 321 22.12 -34.83 -10.08
N GLY A 322 23.01 -34.09 -10.74
CA GLY A 322 24.30 -34.61 -11.20
C GLY A 322 25.31 -34.96 -10.09
N LYS A 323 25.11 -34.48 -8.85
CA LYS A 323 25.89 -34.91 -7.68
C LYS A 323 25.29 -36.13 -6.98
N GLU A 324 23.96 -36.23 -6.98
CA GLU A 324 23.25 -37.35 -6.35
C GLU A 324 23.48 -38.67 -7.09
N HIS A 325 23.62 -38.63 -8.43
CA HIS A 325 24.04 -39.81 -9.21
C HIS A 325 25.48 -40.23 -8.92
N GLN A 326 26.40 -39.25 -8.87
CA GLN A 326 27.83 -39.49 -8.65
C GLN A 326 28.17 -40.03 -7.25
N SER A 327 27.21 -39.97 -6.31
CA SER A 327 27.32 -40.54 -4.95
C SER A 327 26.57 -41.88 -4.78
N GLN A 328 26.14 -42.51 -5.88
CA GLN A 328 25.57 -43.87 -5.90
C GLN A 328 26.39 -44.88 -6.72
N GLU A 329 27.48 -44.45 -7.36
CA GLU A 329 28.38 -45.32 -8.14
C GLU A 329 29.73 -45.62 -7.43
N GLU A 330 29.98 -45.10 -6.22
CA GLU A 330 31.23 -45.28 -5.46
C GLU A 330 31.14 -46.29 -4.28
N ASP A 331 30.06 -47.08 -4.15
CA ASP A 331 29.91 -48.14 -3.13
C ASP A 331 29.68 -49.53 -3.78
N PRO A 332 30.72 -50.38 -3.79
CA PRO A 332 30.53 -51.83 -3.55
C PRO A 332 31.57 -52.48 -2.62
#